data_AF-A0A969QZR2-F1
#
_entry.id   AF-A0A969QZR2-F1
#
_cell.length_a   1.000
_cell.length_b   1.000
_cell.length_c   1.000
_cell.angle_alpha   90.00
_cell.angle_beta   90.00
_cell.angle_gamma   90.00
#
_symmetry.space_group_name_H-M   'P 1'
#
loop_
_entity.id
_entity.type
_entity.pdbx_description
1 polymer ?
#
loop_
_entity_poly.entity_id
_entity_poly.type
_entity_poly.pdbx_seq_one_letter_code
_entity_poly.pdbx_strand_id
1 'polypeptide(L)'
;MSNGNHQICSQPPPRDWQQGAGVCLVFRKQNNRIEGYYGYPHSDAFVCLRGVINGTQIVGQGYLVSWEGSRWDTFPNKPFFWDGEKQLQLAQGKRIRSHPPSQDWILFQKATLNFQSFYLYQKPQMTSPKQLCDWRFEKKNNLMFTA
;
A
#
# COMPACT_ATOMS: atom_id res chain seq x y z
N MET A 1 -8.13 11.42 -13.12
CA MET A 1 -6.90 10.65 -13.43
C MET A 1 -7.20 9.63 -14.54
N SER A 2 -6.42 9.64 -15.62
CA SER A 2 -6.51 8.65 -16.71
C SER A 2 -5.96 7.28 -16.29
N ASN A 3 -6.11 6.26 -17.13
CA ASN A 3 -5.42 4.97 -16.90
C ASN A 3 -3.90 5.14 -17.08
N GLY A 4 -3.11 4.39 -16.32
CA GLY A 4 -1.64 4.50 -16.35
C GLY A 4 -1.01 4.50 -14.96
N ASN A 5 0.27 4.84 -14.88
CA ASN A 5 1.02 4.96 -13.63
C ASN A 5 0.90 6.37 -13.07
N HIS A 6 0.64 6.47 -11.77
CA HIS A 6 0.45 7.73 -11.07
C HIS A 6 1.24 7.73 -9.76
N GLN A 7 1.62 8.92 -9.33
CA GLN A 7 2.12 9.17 -7.98
C GLN A 7 1.36 10.37 -7.41
N ILE A 8 0.82 10.21 -6.21
CA ILE A 8 0.22 11.27 -5.43
C ILE A 8 0.90 11.32 -4.06
N CYS A 9 1.20 12.50 -3.52
CA CYS A 9 1.88 12.64 -2.22
C CYS A 9 1.23 13.72 -1.36
N SER A 10 1.38 13.62 -0.03
CA SER A 10 0.88 14.62 0.92
C SER A 10 1.61 15.97 0.80
N GLN A 11 2.78 16.02 0.17
CA GLN A 11 3.52 17.24 -0.12
C GLN A 11 3.69 17.46 -1.63
N PRO A 12 3.80 18.73 -2.07
CA PRO A 12 3.99 19.05 -3.49
C PRO A 12 5.30 18.48 -4.03
N PRO A 13 5.41 18.32 -5.37
CA PRO A 13 6.66 17.89 -6.00
C PRO A 13 7.83 18.78 -5.57
N PRO A 14 8.98 18.20 -5.15
CA PRO A 14 10.16 18.97 -4.82
C PRO A 14 10.66 19.72 -6.06
N ARG A 15 11.23 20.91 -5.83
CA ARG A 15 11.81 21.73 -6.90
C ARG A 15 13.19 21.23 -7.35
N ASP A 16 13.85 20.44 -6.51
CA ASP A 16 15.24 19.97 -6.68
C ASP A 16 15.33 18.43 -6.87
N TRP A 17 16.53 17.86 -6.76
CA TRP A 17 16.86 16.43 -6.99
C TRP A 17 16.25 15.43 -5.99
N GLN A 18 15.46 15.90 -5.01
CA GLN A 18 14.81 15.05 -4.01
C GLN A 18 13.68 14.22 -4.65
N GLN A 19 13.47 12.98 -4.19
CA GLN A 19 12.46 12.08 -4.74
C GLN A 19 11.15 12.16 -3.94
N GLY A 20 10.37 13.21 -4.16
CA GLY A 20 9.12 13.42 -3.42
C GLY A 20 9.32 13.74 -1.93
N ALA A 21 8.23 14.16 -1.28
CA ALA A 21 8.22 14.45 0.15
C ALA A 21 6.86 14.11 0.77
N GLY A 22 6.83 13.98 2.09
CA GLY A 22 5.68 13.45 2.81
C GLY A 22 5.42 11.97 2.51
N VAL A 23 4.17 11.55 2.64
CA VAL A 23 3.75 10.18 2.36
C VAL A 23 3.10 10.10 0.98
N CYS A 24 3.41 9.06 0.23
CA CYS A 24 3.05 8.95 -1.18
C CYS A 24 2.34 7.64 -1.49
N LEU A 25 1.41 7.68 -2.44
CA LEU A 25 0.88 6.50 -3.12
C LEU A 25 1.42 6.49 -4.56
N VAL A 26 2.10 5.41 -4.93
CA VAL A 26 2.47 5.11 -6.32
C VAL A 26 1.65 3.92 -6.78
N PHE A 27 0.92 4.07 -7.88
CA PHE A 27 -0.05 3.08 -8.30
C PHE A 27 -0.29 3.06 -9.80
N ARG A 28 -0.69 1.89 -10.30
CA ARG A 28 -1.26 1.74 -11.63
C ARG A 28 -2.77 1.78 -11.54
N LYS A 29 -3.40 2.67 -12.32
CA LYS A 29 -4.85 2.79 -12.47
C LYS A 29 -5.34 2.08 -13.72
N GLN A 30 -6.36 1.24 -13.57
CA GLN A 30 -7.13 0.65 -14.66
C GLN A 30 -8.62 0.81 -14.37
N ASN A 31 -9.29 1.67 -15.13
CA ASN A 31 -10.65 2.12 -14.85
C ASN A 31 -10.73 2.73 -13.45
N ASN A 32 -11.59 2.22 -12.57
CA ASN A 32 -11.66 2.66 -11.18
C ASN A 32 -10.76 1.86 -10.23
N ARG A 33 -10.07 0.81 -10.72
CA ARG A 33 -9.22 -0.04 -9.91
C ARG A 33 -7.79 0.49 -9.84
N ILE A 34 -7.17 0.29 -8.70
CA ILE A 34 -5.76 0.60 -8.46
C ILE A 34 -5.02 -0.58 -7.87
N GLU A 35 -3.75 -0.65 -8.17
CA GLU A 35 -2.77 -1.49 -7.49
C GLU A 35 -1.46 -0.71 -7.36
N GLY A 36 -0.87 -0.69 -6.16
CA GLY A 36 0.29 0.13 -5.87
C GLY A 36 0.80 -0.03 -4.45
N TYR A 37 1.66 0.88 -4.04
CA TYR A 37 2.21 0.95 -2.69
C TYR A 37 2.13 2.37 -2.14
N TYR A 38 1.86 2.44 -0.85
CA TYR A 38 1.77 3.64 -0.04
C TYR A 38 2.91 3.65 0.99
N GLY A 39 3.62 4.76 1.12
CA GLY A 39 4.64 4.95 2.14
C GLY A 39 5.54 6.15 1.89
N TYR A 40 6.61 6.26 2.67
CA TYR A 40 7.51 7.41 2.62
C TYR A 40 8.62 7.21 1.60
N PRO A 41 9.01 8.25 0.84
CA PRO A 41 10.24 8.25 0.07
C PRO A 41 11.43 7.81 0.91
N HIS A 42 12.32 7.02 0.32
CA HIS A 42 13.55 6.52 0.95
C HIS A 42 13.36 5.70 2.24
N SER A 43 12.15 5.21 2.53
CA SER A 43 11.89 4.27 3.62
C SER A 43 11.84 2.83 3.13
N ASP A 44 11.80 1.88 4.05
CA ASP A 44 11.46 0.47 3.86
C ASP A 44 10.02 0.14 4.31
N ALA A 45 9.32 1.12 4.90
CA ALA A 45 7.98 1.00 5.44
C ALA A 45 6.94 1.32 4.36
N PHE A 46 6.40 0.29 3.74
CA PHE A 46 5.35 0.42 2.73
C PHE A 46 4.16 -0.50 2.99
N VAL A 47 2.98 -0.04 2.58
CA VAL A 47 1.76 -0.83 2.48
C VAL A 47 1.34 -0.91 1.03
N CYS A 48 1.26 -2.13 0.50
CA CYS A 48 0.64 -2.36 -0.79
C CYS A 48 -0.86 -2.17 -0.69
N LEU A 49 -1.41 -1.41 -1.62
CA LEU A 49 -2.82 -1.15 -1.71
C LEU A 49 -3.36 -1.68 -3.02
N ARG A 50 -4.51 -2.34 -2.94
CA ARG A 50 -5.37 -2.58 -4.10
C ARG A 50 -6.79 -2.23 -3.73
N GLY A 51 -7.54 -1.69 -4.69
CA GLY A 51 -8.89 -1.27 -4.39
C GLY A 51 -9.52 -0.49 -5.51
N VAL A 52 -10.56 0.26 -5.15
CA VAL A 52 -11.34 1.08 -6.06
C VAL A 52 -11.28 2.53 -5.60
N ILE A 53 -11.09 3.44 -6.55
CA ILE A 53 -11.21 4.89 -6.31
C ILE A 53 -12.69 5.25 -6.21
N ASN A 54 -13.06 5.90 -5.12
CA ASN A 54 -14.37 6.51 -4.89
C ASN A 54 -14.16 7.95 -4.42
N GLY A 55 -14.29 8.92 -5.32
CA GLY A 55 -14.00 10.33 -5.04
C GLY A 55 -12.53 10.53 -4.63
N THR A 56 -12.32 11.03 -3.41
CA THR A 56 -11.00 11.26 -2.79
C THR A 56 -10.53 10.11 -1.91
N GLN A 57 -11.17 8.94 -2.02
CA GLN A 57 -10.84 7.75 -1.25
C GLN A 57 -10.48 6.57 -2.14
N ILE A 58 -9.56 5.74 -1.66
CA ILE A 58 -9.35 4.38 -2.15
C ILE A 58 -9.83 3.43 -1.08
N VAL A 59 -10.75 2.53 -1.46
CA VAL A 59 -11.27 1.49 -0.58
C VAL A 59 -10.92 0.13 -1.15
N GLY A 60 -10.34 -0.74 -0.31
CA GLY A 60 -9.96 -2.08 -0.71
C GLY A 60 -9.18 -2.81 0.36
N GLN A 61 -8.02 -3.34 0.00
CA GLN A 61 -7.19 -4.19 0.84
C GLN A 61 -5.77 -3.65 0.94
N GLY A 62 -5.15 -3.93 2.08
CA GLY A 62 -3.78 -3.56 2.39
C GLY A 62 -2.92 -4.80 2.59
N TYR A 63 -1.66 -4.74 2.19
CA TYR A 63 -0.73 -5.84 2.35
C TYR A 63 0.65 -5.31 2.73
N LEU A 64 1.30 -5.93 3.71
CA LEU A 64 2.67 -5.57 4.10
C LEU A 64 3.47 -6.81 4.51
N VAL A 65 4.79 -6.67 4.49
CA VAL A 65 5.74 -7.69 4.95
C VAL A 65 6.33 -7.23 6.27
N SER A 66 6.10 -8.02 7.31
CA SER A 66 6.75 -7.90 8.62
C SER A 66 8.07 -8.66 8.59
N TRP A 67 9.13 -8.03 9.06
CA TRP A 67 10.49 -8.57 9.10
C TRP A 67 11.23 -8.02 10.31
N GLU A 68 12.46 -8.49 10.58
CA GLU A 68 13.19 -8.12 11.80
C GLU A 68 13.36 -6.60 11.99
N GLY A 69 13.60 -5.85 10.91
CA GLY A 69 13.72 -4.38 10.96
C GLY A 69 12.39 -3.61 11.04
N SER A 70 11.25 -4.27 10.76
CA SER A 70 9.91 -3.68 10.84
C SER A 70 8.92 -4.74 11.28
N ARG A 71 9.05 -5.15 12.55
CA ARG A 71 8.33 -6.29 13.11
C ARG A 71 6.92 -5.91 13.51
N TRP A 72 5.96 -6.73 13.11
CA TRP A 72 4.57 -6.64 13.53
C TRP A 72 4.23 -7.85 14.40
N ASP A 73 4.25 -7.67 15.72
CA ASP A 73 3.92 -8.74 16.68
C ASP A 73 2.42 -8.97 16.82
N THR A 74 1.62 -7.94 16.55
CA THR A 74 0.16 -8.02 16.57
C THR A 74 -0.42 -7.41 15.30
N PHE A 75 -1.52 -7.99 14.82
CA PHE A 75 -2.24 -7.50 13.63
C PHE A 75 -3.62 -7.04 14.10
N PRO A 76 -3.86 -5.72 14.22
CA PRO A 76 -5.11 -5.22 14.77
C PRO A 76 -6.33 -5.67 13.95
N ASN A 77 -7.32 -6.24 14.64
CA ASN A 77 -8.63 -6.52 14.05
C ASN A 77 -9.47 -5.24 13.92
N LYS A 78 -9.32 -4.33 14.90
CA LYS A 78 -9.98 -3.03 14.90
C LYS A 78 -9.25 -2.06 13.97
N PRO A 79 -9.97 -1.05 13.42
CA PRO A 79 -9.32 -0.08 12.57
C PRO A 79 -8.29 0.77 13.30
N PHE A 80 -7.17 1.06 12.64
CA PHE A 80 -6.11 1.93 13.12
C PHE A 80 -5.49 2.69 11.94
N PHE A 81 -4.87 3.84 12.21
CA PHE A 81 -4.08 4.56 11.22
C PHE A 81 -2.67 3.96 11.14
N TRP A 82 -2.20 3.69 9.92
CA TRP A 82 -0.91 3.06 9.70
C TRP A 82 0.27 3.97 10.09
N ASP A 83 0.13 5.28 9.91
CA ASP A 83 1.15 6.29 10.19
C ASP A 83 0.59 7.51 10.96
N GLY A 84 1.48 8.44 11.29
CA GLY A 84 1.12 9.70 11.96
C GLY A 84 0.37 10.70 11.06
N GLU A 85 0.41 10.51 9.74
CA GLU A 85 -0.29 11.35 8.75
C GLU A 85 -1.80 11.09 8.75
N LYS A 86 -2.23 9.93 9.28
CA LYS A 86 -3.64 9.53 9.45
C LYS A 86 -4.43 9.53 8.15
N GLN A 87 -3.77 9.22 7.03
CA GLN A 87 -4.41 9.14 5.72
C GLN A 87 -4.84 7.71 5.38
N LEU A 88 -4.06 6.71 5.80
CA LEU A 88 -4.33 5.29 5.58
C LEU A 88 -4.84 4.61 6.85
N GLN A 89 -6.07 4.13 6.81
CA GLN A 89 -6.65 3.28 7.84
C GLN A 89 -6.63 1.81 7.39
N LEU A 90 -6.15 0.93 8.26
CA LEU A 90 -6.09 -0.51 8.07
C LEU A 90 -6.94 -1.21 9.14
N ALA A 91 -7.57 -2.33 8.78
CA ALA A 91 -8.31 -3.16 9.72
C ALA A 91 -8.37 -4.62 9.27
N GLN A 92 -8.80 -5.50 10.18
CA GLN A 92 -9.00 -6.92 9.91
C GLN A 92 -7.72 -7.58 9.36
N GLY A 93 -6.61 -7.35 10.07
CA GLY A 93 -5.31 -7.92 9.73
C GLY A 93 -5.25 -9.42 9.98
N LYS A 94 -4.73 -10.18 9.02
CA LYS A 94 -4.45 -11.61 9.15
C LYS A 94 -3.12 -11.97 8.54
N ARG A 95 -2.40 -12.90 9.15
CA ARG A 95 -1.20 -13.51 8.56
C ARG A 95 -1.62 -14.44 7.43
N ILE A 96 -1.00 -14.31 6.26
CA ILE A 96 -1.30 -15.09 5.06
C ILE A 96 -0.13 -15.96 4.59
N ARG A 97 1.10 -15.64 5.01
CA ARG A 97 2.29 -16.44 4.78
C ARG A 97 3.28 -16.18 5.90
N SER A 98 4.00 -17.21 6.28
CA SER A 98 5.21 -17.08 7.09
C SER A 98 6.37 -17.71 6.31
N HIS A 99 7.50 -17.04 6.26
CA HIS A 99 8.74 -17.59 5.73
C HIS A 99 9.81 -17.50 6.82
N PRO A 100 10.12 -18.63 7.49
CA PRO A 100 11.21 -18.69 8.44
C PRO A 100 12.52 -18.25 7.78
N PRO A 101 13.40 -17.54 8.50
CA PRO A 101 13.38 -17.36 9.95
C PRO A 101 12.58 -16.16 10.49
N SER A 102 12.13 -15.18 9.69
CA SER A 102 11.57 -13.94 10.28
C SER A 102 10.63 -13.10 9.40
N GLN A 103 10.13 -13.61 8.27
CA GLN A 103 9.22 -12.82 7.42
C GLN A 103 7.78 -13.30 7.53
N ASP A 104 6.87 -12.39 7.86
CA ASP A 104 5.43 -12.63 7.87
C ASP A 104 4.73 -11.70 6.89
N TRP A 105 3.83 -12.25 6.09
CA TRP A 105 3.01 -11.51 5.16
C TRP A 105 1.65 -11.28 5.80
N ILE A 106 1.24 -10.02 5.88
CA ILE A 106 0.03 -9.61 6.58
C ILE A 106 -0.91 -8.99 5.56
N LEU A 107 -2.13 -9.52 5.49
CA LEU A 107 -3.22 -9.00 4.69
C LEU A 107 -4.23 -8.30 5.60
N PHE A 108 -4.49 -7.04 5.34
CA PHE A 108 -5.59 -6.28 5.90
C PHE A 108 -6.77 -6.36 4.94
N GLN A 109 -7.87 -6.98 5.38
CA GLN A 109 -9.07 -7.13 4.55
C GLN A 109 -9.75 -5.79 4.26
N LYS A 110 -9.48 -4.77 5.08
CA LYS A 110 -9.97 -3.40 4.87
C LYS A 110 -8.80 -2.42 4.90
N ALA A 111 -8.66 -1.68 3.82
CA ALA A 111 -7.83 -0.50 3.70
C ALA A 111 -8.67 0.66 3.17
N THR A 112 -8.56 1.82 3.81
CA THR A 112 -9.17 3.07 3.36
C THR A 112 -8.11 4.15 3.36
N LEU A 113 -7.76 4.66 2.18
CA LEU A 113 -6.85 5.78 2.02
C LEU A 113 -7.64 7.02 1.63
N ASN A 114 -7.57 8.08 2.43
CA ASN A 114 -8.01 9.41 2.03
C ASN A 114 -6.85 10.16 1.39
N PHE A 115 -7.04 10.66 0.17
CA PHE A 115 -6.02 11.42 -0.55
C PHE A 115 -6.50 12.81 -0.97
N GLN A 116 -7.52 13.35 -0.30
CA GLN A 116 -8.11 14.65 -0.62
C GLN A 116 -7.09 15.80 -0.67
N SER A 117 -6.09 15.78 0.21
CA SER A 117 -5.04 16.81 0.30
C SER A 117 -3.77 16.46 -0.48
N PHE A 118 -3.79 15.43 -1.32
CA PHE A 118 -2.58 14.95 -2.00
C PHE A 118 -2.36 15.69 -3.32
N TYR A 119 -1.09 15.97 -3.62
CA TYR A 119 -0.64 16.55 -4.87
C TYR A 119 -0.36 15.44 -5.89
N LEU A 120 -0.89 15.60 -7.10
CA LEU A 120 -0.54 14.74 -8.23
C LEU A 120 0.82 15.14 -8.81
N TYR A 121 1.71 14.16 -8.92
CA TYR A 121 3.02 14.34 -9.53
C TYR A 121 2.91 14.08 -11.04
N GLN A 122 3.63 14.85 -11.85
CA GLN A 122 3.58 14.72 -13.31
C GLN A 122 4.05 13.34 -13.81
N LYS A 123 4.97 12.72 -13.07
CA LYS A 123 5.44 11.36 -13.29
C LYS A 123 5.77 10.71 -11.95
N PRO A 124 5.66 9.37 -11.83
CA PRO A 124 6.19 8.67 -10.68
C PRO A 124 7.70 8.92 -10.54
N GLN A 125 8.12 9.29 -9.32
CA GLN A 125 9.50 9.57 -8.95
C GLN A 125 10.04 8.54 -7.95
N MET A 126 9.16 7.93 -7.14
CA MET A 126 9.55 6.86 -6.24
C MET A 126 9.72 5.55 -7.00
N THR A 127 10.81 4.83 -6.70
CA THR A 127 11.06 3.50 -7.27
C THR A 127 10.20 2.46 -6.55
N SER A 128 9.59 1.56 -7.33
CA SER A 128 8.83 0.44 -6.76
C SER A 128 9.77 -0.51 -6.04
N PRO A 129 9.46 -0.92 -4.80
CA PRO A 129 10.20 -1.98 -4.15
C PRO A 129 9.97 -3.27 -4.95
N LYS A 130 11.03 -3.84 -5.55
CA LYS A 130 10.96 -4.95 -6.52
C LYS A 130 10.24 -6.22 -6.00
N GLN A 131 10.03 -6.32 -4.69
CA GLN A 131 9.45 -7.49 -4.01
C GLN A 131 8.09 -7.18 -3.35
N LEU A 132 7.66 -5.92 -3.34
CA LEU A 132 6.42 -5.51 -2.69
C LEU A 132 5.28 -5.44 -3.72
N CYS A 133 4.11 -5.90 -3.28
CA CYS A 133 2.82 -5.84 -3.99
C CYS A 133 2.59 -6.91 -5.05
N ASP A 134 3.29 -8.04 -4.95
CA ASP A 134 2.91 -9.24 -5.69
C ASP A 134 1.71 -9.94 -5.02
N TRP A 135 0.50 -9.67 -5.51
CA TRP A 135 -0.74 -10.27 -5.03
C TRP A 135 -0.95 -11.74 -5.43
N ARG A 136 0.03 -12.38 -6.12
CA ARG A 136 -0.10 -13.77 -6.59
C ARG A 136 -0.23 -14.81 -5.48
N PHE A 137 0.02 -14.48 -4.21
CA PHE A 137 -0.22 -15.39 -3.09
C PHE A 137 -1.67 -15.86 -2.98
N GLU A 138 -2.64 -15.07 -3.47
CA GLU A 138 -4.05 -15.46 -3.43
C GLU A 138 -4.41 -16.55 -4.44
N LYS A 139 -3.67 -16.65 -5.55
CA LYS A 139 -3.92 -17.70 -6.56
C LYS A 139 -3.66 -19.11 -6.02
N LYS A 140 -2.81 -19.26 -5.00
CA LYS A 140 -2.53 -20.55 -4.36
C LYS A 140 -3.63 -20.99 -3.39
N ASN A 141 -4.39 -20.06 -2.80
CA ASN A 141 -5.47 -20.40 -1.85
C ASN A 141 -6.80 -20.73 -2.53
N ASN A 142 -7.01 -20.30 -3.78
CA ASN A 142 -8.20 -20.68 -4.56
C ASN A 142 -8.11 -22.09 -5.19
N LEU A 143 -6.97 -22.77 -5.06
CA LEU A 143 -6.80 -24.16 -5.53
C LEU A 143 -7.07 -25.21 -4.44
N MET A 144 -7.51 -24.80 -3.24
CA MET A 144 -7.87 -25.73 -2.14
C MET A 144 -9.38 -25.83 -1.86
N PHE A 145 -10.25 -25.26 -2.70
CA PHE A 145 -11.71 -25.37 -2.58
C PHE A 145 -12.39 -26.04 -3.78
N THR A 146 -11.70 -26.97 -4.42
CA THR A 146 -12.32 -27.94 -5.34
C THR A 146 -11.71 -29.31 -5.08
N ALA A 147 -12.33 -30.04 -4.16
CA ALA A 147 -12.37 -31.50 -4.09
C ALA A 147 -13.60 -31.89 -3.28
#